data_AF-A0A1M4XT22-F1
#
_entry.id   AF-A0A1M4XT22-F1
#
_cell.length_a   1.000
_cell.length_b   1.000
_cell.length_c   1.000
_cell.angle_alpha   90.00
_cell.angle_beta   90.00
_cell.angle_gamma   90.00
#
_symmetry.space_group_name_H-M   'P 1'
#
loop_
_entity.id
_entity.type
_entity.pdbx_description
1 polymer ?
#
loop_
_entity_poly.entity_id
_entity_poly.type
_entity_poly.pdbx_seq_one_letter_code
_entity_poly.pdbx_strand_id
1 'polypeptide(L)'
;MDRLNTENDSSAGPPQDSSQQPKDPKAENSQKMEEKRSENEKKDKIEDGLLLAIHGAKIKFNAHLGEFKVLNDVPTTQGKLTGTVVEKQIPNFTFYDGFKMISLTAWQDFGTAKVQDNYVLLKKSTLPGIGKMPGNIPPETGKIEFVTSGQINEPESVDAKGAPAPPPPVSVSIGNVIRGNPYVEKNASVAAGMPDSVPLNKTYEVEVTVTGTGSVDLSIINSNADNGNASVTPSTITATTTVIIKGTAKTNPGHGGRLKIEAKVAGVVKATSPGFTVCCHPVNYTDTYAGEVYTSARLGVIVQDGWSSDNGVFADLKEIEIKEVVDYVGKNDSPPFQPRGGSASNSGYLPGDQLTQDTHSISRAGITLGQPGITEANQLCIYKCKCCGANDIVHPNSGFQRIHEVFNSGTATAPQWKHRTKKIGAAVTINGFITGAGNANVVSLEHSLP
;
A
#
# COMPACT_ATOMS: atom_id res chain seq x y z
N MET A 1 -38.13 -62.01 -35.14
CA MET A 1 -37.53 -63.08 -34.32
C MET A 1 -37.26 -62.45 -32.97
N ASP A 2 -38.26 -62.42 -32.10
CA ASP A 2 -38.62 -63.47 -31.13
C ASP A 2 -38.01 -63.14 -29.75
N ARG A 3 -38.87 -62.69 -28.82
CA ARG A 3 -39.22 -63.31 -27.52
C ARG A 3 -38.09 -63.22 -26.47
N LEU A 4 -38.24 -62.42 -25.40
CA LEU A 4 -39.00 -62.68 -24.13
C LEU A 4 -38.61 -64.05 -23.54
N ASN A 5 -38.33 -64.29 -22.25
CA ASN A 5 -38.37 -63.62 -20.93
C ASN A 5 -37.46 -64.50 -20.01
N THR A 6 -37.07 -64.21 -18.78
CA THR A 6 -37.84 -64.04 -17.52
C THR A 6 -36.81 -63.72 -16.41
N GLU A 7 -36.97 -62.64 -15.60
CA GLU A 7 -37.64 -62.57 -14.27
C GLU A 7 -36.86 -63.28 -13.13
N ASN A 8 -36.80 -62.88 -11.86
CA ASN A 8 -37.42 -61.86 -10.97
C ASN A 8 -36.51 -61.82 -9.70
N ASP A 9 -36.61 -61.00 -8.64
CA ASP A 9 -37.70 -60.32 -7.94
C ASP A 9 -37.03 -59.35 -6.92
N SER A 10 -37.60 -58.23 -6.45
CA SER A 10 -38.70 -58.24 -5.46
C SER A 10 -39.26 -56.83 -5.13
N SER A 11 -40.59 -56.69 -5.34
CA SER A 11 -41.69 -56.11 -4.52
C SER A 11 -41.52 -54.82 -3.67
N ALA A 12 -42.52 -53.98 -3.34
CA ALA A 12 -43.90 -53.65 -3.76
C ALA A 12 -44.42 -52.56 -2.77
N GLY A 13 -45.34 -51.66 -3.18
CA GLY A 13 -46.14 -50.82 -2.25
C GLY A 13 -47.18 -49.90 -2.94
N PRO A 14 -48.39 -49.65 -2.36
CA PRO A 14 -49.65 -49.37 -3.08
C PRO A 14 -50.19 -47.90 -2.94
N PRO A 15 -51.36 -47.52 -3.52
CA PRO A 15 -51.68 -46.16 -3.98
C PRO A 15 -52.40 -45.25 -2.97
N GLN A 16 -52.29 -43.92 -3.17
CA GLN A 16 -52.92 -42.87 -2.36
C GLN A 16 -54.38 -42.59 -2.76
N ASP A 17 -55.26 -42.54 -1.74
CA ASP A 17 -56.58 -41.89 -1.78
C ASP A 17 -56.64 -40.80 -0.67
N SER A 18 -57.39 -39.74 -0.96
CA SER A 18 -57.42 -38.44 -0.32
C SER A 18 -58.57 -38.29 0.68
N SER A 19 -58.29 -37.82 1.91
CA SER A 19 -59.21 -36.94 2.66
C SER A 19 -58.58 -36.41 3.96
N GLN A 20 -58.23 -35.13 4.03
CA GLN A 20 -58.35 -34.25 5.22
C GLN A 20 -57.98 -32.78 4.86
N GLN A 21 -58.91 -31.86 5.11
CA GLN A 21 -58.77 -30.41 4.87
C GLN A 21 -57.65 -29.76 5.73
N PRO A 22 -56.82 -28.85 5.19
CA PRO A 22 -55.91 -28.03 5.98
C PRO A 22 -56.56 -26.72 6.44
N LYS A 23 -56.50 -26.43 7.74
CA LYS A 23 -56.75 -25.10 8.34
C LYS A 23 -55.76 -24.09 7.77
N ASP A 24 -56.23 -22.89 7.41
CA ASP A 24 -55.42 -21.86 6.76
C ASP A 24 -54.34 -21.29 7.73
N PRO A 25 -53.05 -21.62 7.54
CA PRO A 25 -51.97 -21.26 8.46
C PRO A 25 -51.66 -19.75 8.46
N LYS A 26 -52.22 -18.98 7.52
CA LYS A 26 -52.02 -17.53 7.44
C LYS A 26 -52.76 -16.76 8.54
N ALA A 27 -53.96 -17.20 8.91
CA ALA A 27 -54.78 -16.50 9.91
C ALA A 27 -54.20 -16.63 11.33
N GLU A 28 -53.73 -17.83 11.71
CA GLU A 28 -53.09 -18.08 13.01
C GLU A 28 -51.74 -17.35 13.14
N ASN A 29 -50.96 -17.26 12.05
CA ASN A 29 -49.70 -16.52 12.07
C ASN A 29 -49.89 -15.01 12.21
N SER A 30 -50.96 -14.45 11.63
CA SER A 30 -51.26 -13.02 11.76
C SER A 30 -51.69 -12.65 13.19
N GLN A 31 -52.48 -13.49 13.86
CA GLN A 31 -52.87 -13.26 15.26
C GLN A 31 -51.67 -13.35 16.20
N LYS A 32 -50.78 -14.33 16.02
CA LYS A 32 -49.54 -14.46 16.82
C LYS A 32 -48.57 -13.28 16.65
N MET A 33 -48.54 -12.66 15.47
CA MET A 33 -47.70 -11.47 15.22
C MET A 33 -48.24 -10.23 15.93
N GLU A 34 -49.56 -10.04 15.96
CA GLU A 34 -50.18 -8.90 16.65
C GLU A 34 -50.08 -9.03 18.18
N GLU A 35 -50.22 -10.24 18.72
CA GLU A 35 -49.97 -10.51 20.14
C GLU A 35 -48.51 -10.20 20.53
N LYS A 36 -47.53 -10.62 19.72
CA LYS A 36 -46.12 -10.29 19.93
C LYS A 36 -45.84 -8.78 19.87
N ARG A 37 -46.50 -8.07 18.95
CA ARG A 37 -46.37 -6.60 18.86
C ARG A 37 -46.90 -5.93 20.13
N SER A 38 -48.07 -6.36 20.61
CA SER A 38 -48.65 -5.85 21.86
C SER A 38 -47.79 -6.18 23.09
N GLU A 39 -47.19 -7.38 23.14
CA GLU A 39 -46.26 -7.77 24.20
C GLU A 39 -44.98 -6.92 24.18
N ASN A 40 -44.41 -6.66 23.00
CA ASN A 40 -43.23 -5.80 22.86
C ASN A 40 -43.54 -4.37 23.26
N GLU A 41 -44.67 -3.80 22.84
CA GLU A 41 -45.08 -2.45 23.26
C GLU A 41 -45.29 -2.33 24.78
N LYS A 42 -45.75 -3.40 25.44
CA LYS A 42 -45.85 -3.44 26.91
C LYS A 42 -44.47 -3.51 27.56
N LYS A 43 -43.53 -4.29 27.01
CA LYS A 43 -42.15 -4.36 27.48
C LYS A 43 -41.42 -3.03 27.31
N ASP A 44 -41.52 -2.40 26.14
CA ASP A 44 -40.90 -1.10 25.85
C ASP A 44 -41.41 -0.01 26.80
N LYS A 45 -42.72 0.00 27.12
CA LYS A 45 -43.30 0.92 28.11
C LYS A 45 -42.80 0.66 29.54
N ILE A 46 -42.57 -0.61 29.90
CA ILE A 46 -42.00 -0.98 31.19
C ILE A 46 -40.53 -0.52 31.26
N GLU A 47 -39.75 -0.74 30.20
CA GLU A 47 -38.35 -0.34 30.10
C GLU A 47 -38.18 1.19 30.13
N ASP A 48 -38.99 1.93 29.36
CA ASP A 48 -39.01 3.40 29.36
C ASP A 48 -39.43 3.98 30.72
N GLY A 49 -40.35 3.31 31.43
CA GLY A 49 -40.73 3.67 32.80
C GLY A 49 -39.62 3.48 33.84
N LEU A 50 -38.61 2.65 33.54
CA LEU A 50 -37.46 2.37 34.41
C LEU A 50 -36.25 3.29 34.13
N LEU A 51 -36.34 4.21 33.17
CA LEU A 51 -35.29 5.21 32.95
C LEU A 51 -35.15 6.13 34.17
N LEU A 52 -33.91 6.43 34.59
CA LEU A 52 -33.64 7.38 35.69
C LEU A 52 -34.08 8.78 35.29
N ALA A 53 -34.87 9.45 36.14
CA ALA A 53 -35.18 10.85 35.97
C ALA A 53 -33.96 11.71 36.35
N ILE A 54 -33.49 12.53 35.42
CA ILE A 54 -32.30 13.40 35.60
C ILE A 54 -32.67 14.87 35.49
N HIS A 55 -31.74 15.75 35.87
CA HIS A 55 -31.92 17.20 35.75
C HIS A 55 -32.34 17.60 34.33
N GLY A 56 -33.35 18.45 34.22
CA GLY A 56 -33.95 18.87 32.94
C GLY A 56 -35.01 17.92 32.39
N ALA A 57 -35.42 16.91 33.15
CA ALA A 57 -36.55 16.06 32.81
C ALA A 57 -37.84 16.89 32.70
N LYS A 58 -38.65 16.64 31.66
CA LYS A 58 -39.95 17.32 31.51
C LYS A 58 -40.96 16.68 32.45
N ILE A 59 -41.70 17.53 33.16
CA ILE A 59 -42.75 17.10 34.08
C ILE A 59 -44.10 17.68 33.68
N LYS A 60 -45.15 17.09 34.23
CA LYS A 60 -46.50 17.64 34.19
C LYS A 60 -47.17 17.57 35.56
N PHE A 61 -48.06 18.51 35.83
CA PHE A 61 -49.00 18.48 36.94
C PHE A 61 -50.38 18.85 36.38
N ASN A 62 -51.31 17.91 36.32
CA ASN A 62 -52.54 18.05 35.53
C ASN A 62 -52.21 18.49 34.08
N ALA A 63 -52.69 19.67 33.66
CA ALA A 63 -52.42 20.26 32.36
C ALA A 63 -51.13 21.12 32.30
N HIS A 64 -50.50 21.41 33.45
CA HIS A 64 -49.34 22.28 33.55
C HIS A 64 -48.06 21.53 33.22
N LEU A 65 -47.29 22.02 32.24
CA LEU A 65 -46.00 21.46 31.86
C LEU A 65 -44.86 22.24 32.50
N GLY A 66 -43.79 21.54 32.86
CA GLY A 66 -42.63 22.14 33.48
C GLY A 66 -41.36 21.31 33.37
N GLU A 67 -40.38 21.71 34.16
CA GLU A 67 -39.05 21.13 34.20
C GLU A 67 -38.65 20.77 35.62
N PHE A 68 -38.03 19.60 35.75
CA PHE A 68 -37.47 19.09 36.99
C PHE A 68 -35.99 19.48 37.14
N LYS A 69 -35.67 20.04 38.30
CA LYS A 69 -34.35 20.54 38.64
C LYS A 69 -33.81 19.78 39.86
N VAL A 70 -32.70 19.07 39.67
CA VAL A 70 -31.93 18.49 40.78
C VAL A 70 -31.06 19.59 41.38
N LEU A 71 -31.19 19.80 42.69
CA LEU A 71 -30.51 20.88 43.41
C LEU A 71 -29.40 20.39 44.35
N ASN A 72 -29.41 19.10 44.71
CA ASN A 72 -28.32 18.52 45.50
C ASN A 72 -27.14 18.13 44.61
N ASP A 73 -25.94 18.16 45.20
CA ASP A 73 -24.69 17.76 44.55
C ASP A 73 -24.55 16.23 44.54
N VAL A 74 -25.24 15.62 43.58
CA VAL A 74 -25.34 14.17 43.40
C VAL A 74 -24.64 13.74 42.11
N PRO A 75 -24.11 12.50 42.02
CA PRO A 75 -23.53 11.96 40.80
C PRO A 75 -24.40 12.15 39.55
N THR A 76 -23.73 12.32 38.41
CA THR A 76 -24.39 12.54 37.13
C THR A 76 -24.71 11.24 36.41
N THR A 77 -25.82 11.23 35.67
CA THR A 77 -26.19 10.22 34.67
C THR A 77 -26.32 10.94 33.34
N GLN A 78 -25.62 10.47 32.30
CA GLN A 78 -25.55 11.15 30.98
C GLN A 78 -25.17 12.65 31.10
N GLY A 79 -24.19 12.95 31.95
CA GLY A 79 -23.69 14.33 32.14
C GLY A 79 -24.63 15.27 32.91
N LYS A 80 -25.81 14.83 33.35
CA LYS A 80 -26.75 15.64 34.15
C LYS A 80 -26.95 15.04 35.53
N LEU A 81 -27.19 15.88 36.55
CA LEU A 81 -27.39 15.42 37.93
C LEU A 81 -28.56 14.41 38.01
N THR A 82 -28.35 13.31 38.74
CA THR A 82 -29.34 12.23 38.87
C THR A 82 -30.42 12.60 39.88
N GLY A 83 -31.70 12.49 39.51
CA GLY A 83 -32.81 12.75 40.44
C GLY A 83 -32.90 11.69 41.53
N THR A 84 -33.10 12.13 42.77
CA THR A 84 -33.29 11.24 43.93
C THR A 84 -34.49 11.69 44.76
N VAL A 85 -34.94 10.83 45.68
CA VAL A 85 -36.12 11.09 46.53
C VAL A 85 -35.99 12.31 47.46
N VAL A 86 -34.79 12.89 47.59
CA VAL A 86 -34.59 14.14 48.34
C VAL A 86 -35.00 15.39 47.54
N GLU A 87 -35.12 15.28 46.22
CA GLU A 87 -35.59 16.36 45.33
C GLU A 87 -37.11 16.50 45.39
N LYS A 88 -37.61 17.04 46.51
CA LYS A 88 -39.05 17.18 46.81
C LYS A 88 -39.42 18.57 47.32
N GLN A 89 -38.58 19.57 47.09
CA GLN A 89 -38.82 20.96 47.45
C GLN A 89 -39.45 21.71 46.27
N ILE A 90 -40.25 22.75 46.54
CA ILE A 90 -40.87 23.57 45.50
C ILE A 90 -39.85 24.08 44.46
N PRO A 91 -38.62 24.53 44.83
CA PRO A 91 -37.62 24.96 43.86
C PRO A 91 -37.10 23.88 42.91
N ASN A 92 -37.40 22.60 43.15
CA ASN A 92 -37.07 21.52 42.23
C ASN A 92 -37.96 21.52 40.97
N PHE A 93 -39.02 22.35 40.92
CA PHE A 93 -40.01 22.31 39.86
C PHE A 93 -40.28 23.72 39.32
N THR A 94 -40.16 23.88 38.01
CA THR A 94 -40.49 25.13 37.31
C THR A 94 -41.53 24.86 36.24
N PHE A 95 -42.70 25.49 36.32
CA PHE A 95 -43.77 25.33 35.33
C PHE A 95 -43.74 26.49 34.33
N TYR A 96 -43.89 26.15 33.04
CA TYR A 96 -43.69 27.10 31.95
C TYR A 96 -44.78 28.18 31.85
N ASP A 97 -45.97 27.91 32.37
CA ASP A 97 -47.10 28.84 32.42
C ASP A 97 -47.17 29.68 33.70
N GLY A 98 -46.19 29.52 34.59
CA GLY A 98 -46.12 30.24 35.86
C GLY A 98 -46.90 29.58 37.01
N PHE A 99 -47.44 28.37 36.83
CA PHE A 99 -48.01 27.56 37.91
C PHE A 99 -46.99 27.34 39.03
N LYS A 100 -47.44 27.37 40.29
CA LYS A 100 -46.56 27.19 41.46
C LYS A 100 -47.09 26.11 42.38
N MET A 101 -46.19 25.23 42.83
CA MET A 101 -46.49 24.29 43.90
C MET A 101 -46.64 25.04 45.23
N ILE A 102 -47.64 24.64 46.01
CA ILE A 102 -47.90 25.12 47.37
C ILE A 102 -47.40 24.11 48.38
N SER A 103 -47.69 22.83 48.16
CA SER A 103 -47.27 21.74 49.03
C SER A 103 -46.97 20.47 48.24
N LEU A 104 -46.02 19.69 48.76
CA LEU A 104 -45.55 18.44 48.19
C LEU A 104 -45.51 17.39 49.30
N THR A 105 -45.73 16.14 48.94
CA THR A 105 -45.75 15.01 49.89
C THR A 105 -44.47 14.18 49.78
N ALA A 106 -44.59 12.88 49.51
CA ALA A 106 -43.48 11.97 49.32
C ALA A 106 -43.53 11.36 47.92
N TRP A 107 -42.34 11.08 47.37
CA TRP A 107 -42.22 10.37 46.10
C TRP A 107 -42.83 8.98 46.19
N GLN A 108 -43.49 8.57 45.11
CA GLN A 108 -44.05 7.25 44.89
C GLN A 108 -43.39 6.64 43.63
N ASP A 109 -43.36 5.31 43.55
CA ASP A 109 -42.86 4.56 42.39
C ASP A 109 -41.40 4.91 42.00
N PHE A 110 -40.55 5.16 42.99
CA PHE A 110 -39.11 5.39 42.84
C PHE A 110 -38.31 4.09 42.72
N GLY A 111 -37.05 4.20 42.28
CA GLY A 111 -36.17 3.07 42.04
C GLY A 111 -35.58 2.50 43.32
N THR A 112 -35.12 1.25 43.26
CA THR A 112 -34.44 0.57 44.39
C THR A 112 -32.94 0.85 44.45
N ALA A 113 -32.36 1.37 43.36
CA ALA A 113 -30.97 1.79 43.33
C ALA A 113 -30.76 3.04 44.19
N LYS A 114 -29.58 3.14 44.81
CA LYS A 114 -29.19 4.27 45.66
C LYS A 114 -28.03 5.05 45.06
N VAL A 115 -28.11 6.36 45.15
CA VAL A 115 -27.03 7.30 44.86
C VAL A 115 -26.82 8.14 46.11
N GLN A 116 -25.62 8.06 46.69
CA GLN A 116 -25.29 8.68 47.99
C GLN A 116 -26.37 8.38 49.04
N ASP A 117 -26.67 7.08 49.22
CA ASP A 117 -27.68 6.55 50.15
C ASP A 117 -29.15 6.91 49.89
N ASN A 118 -29.44 7.74 48.89
CA ASN A 118 -30.81 8.13 48.52
C ASN A 118 -31.33 7.34 47.33
N TYR A 119 -32.59 6.90 47.38
CA TYR A 119 -33.22 6.20 46.27
C TYR A 119 -33.36 7.11 45.04
N VAL A 120 -33.09 6.56 43.86
CA VAL A 120 -33.19 7.28 42.58
C VAL A 120 -34.64 7.44 42.12
N LEU A 121 -34.92 8.52 41.41
CA LEU A 121 -36.20 8.72 40.73
C LEU A 121 -36.17 8.08 39.35
N LEU A 122 -37.30 7.52 38.94
CA LEU A 122 -37.52 6.92 37.63
C LEU A 122 -38.52 7.76 36.84
N LYS A 123 -38.61 7.57 35.53
CA LYS A 123 -39.63 8.21 34.70
C LYS A 123 -41.05 7.92 35.21
N LYS A 124 -41.28 6.72 35.74
CA LYS A 124 -42.58 6.36 36.35
C LYS A 124 -42.83 6.98 37.73
N SER A 125 -41.82 7.60 38.35
CA SER A 125 -41.97 8.17 39.70
C SER A 125 -42.94 9.34 39.70
N THR A 126 -43.73 9.45 40.76
CA THR A 126 -44.71 10.52 40.91
C THR A 126 -44.65 11.19 42.27
N LEU A 127 -44.95 12.49 42.33
CA LEU A 127 -44.96 13.26 43.57
C LEU A 127 -46.31 13.97 43.75
N PRO A 128 -47.19 13.47 44.63
CA PRO A 128 -48.47 14.13 44.93
C PRO A 128 -48.26 15.48 45.61
N GLY A 129 -49.10 16.45 45.27
CA GLY A 129 -49.05 17.80 45.82
C GLY A 129 -50.26 18.66 45.48
N ILE A 130 -50.22 19.89 45.96
CA ILE A 130 -51.20 20.94 45.67
C ILE A 130 -50.44 22.10 45.04
N GLY A 131 -50.95 22.65 43.94
CA GLY A 131 -50.41 23.83 43.29
C GLY A 131 -51.49 24.82 42.87
N LYS A 132 -51.09 25.97 42.36
CA LYS A 132 -52.02 27.04 41.98
C LYS A 132 -51.39 27.96 40.94
N MET A 133 -52.22 28.44 40.00
CA MET A 133 -51.88 29.54 39.11
C MET A 133 -51.84 30.89 39.86
N PRO A 134 -50.91 31.80 39.52
CA PRO A 134 -50.90 33.16 40.07
C PRO A 134 -52.26 33.87 39.86
N GLY A 135 -52.75 34.55 40.90
CA GLY A 135 -54.05 35.24 40.89
C GLY A 135 -55.12 34.56 41.75
N ASN A 136 -56.39 34.94 41.56
CA ASN A 136 -57.51 34.44 42.38
C ASN A 136 -58.15 33.15 41.83
N ILE A 137 -57.32 32.20 41.40
CA ILE A 137 -57.75 30.88 40.88
C ILE A 137 -57.72 29.85 42.03
N PRO A 138 -58.68 28.93 42.15
CA PRO A 138 -58.66 27.88 43.18
C PRO A 138 -57.40 26.98 43.09
N PRO A 139 -56.86 26.47 44.21
CA PRO A 139 -55.77 25.49 44.18
C PRO A 139 -56.19 24.17 43.53
N GLU A 140 -55.26 23.54 42.83
CA GLU A 140 -55.40 22.25 42.18
C GLU A 140 -54.66 21.17 42.96
N THR A 141 -55.33 20.04 43.18
CA THR A 141 -54.70 18.83 43.72
C THR A 141 -54.38 17.87 42.58
N GLY A 142 -53.21 17.26 42.65
CA GLY A 142 -52.71 16.38 41.59
C GLY A 142 -51.38 15.76 41.98
N LYS A 143 -50.64 15.33 40.96
CA LYS A 143 -49.29 14.77 41.12
C LYS A 143 -48.38 15.26 40.01
N ILE A 144 -47.12 15.42 40.35
CA ILE A 144 -46.05 15.62 39.37
C ILE A 144 -45.75 14.26 38.75
N GLU A 145 -45.76 14.21 37.42
CA GLU A 145 -45.38 13.03 36.64
C GLU A 145 -44.29 13.41 35.64
N PHE A 146 -43.30 12.56 35.42
CA PHE A 146 -42.33 12.78 34.37
C PHE A 146 -42.92 12.44 33.00
N VAL A 147 -42.93 13.42 32.10
CA VAL A 147 -43.24 13.24 30.68
C VAL A 147 -42.03 12.66 29.95
N THR A 148 -40.83 13.11 30.30
CA THR A 148 -39.56 12.53 29.85
C THR A 148 -38.66 12.30 31.05
N SER A 149 -37.77 11.31 30.98
CA SER A 149 -36.76 11.08 32.03
C SER A 149 -35.62 12.10 31.97
N GLY A 150 -35.54 12.93 30.93
CA GLY A 150 -34.41 13.82 30.65
C GLY A 150 -33.20 13.11 30.05
N GLN A 151 -33.21 11.77 30.04
CA GLN A 151 -32.22 10.93 29.35
C GLN A 151 -32.40 11.03 27.84
N ILE A 152 -31.28 10.90 27.12
CA ILE A 152 -31.27 10.76 25.67
C ILE A 152 -31.60 9.30 25.38
N ASN A 153 -32.81 9.02 24.90
CA ASN A 153 -33.26 7.69 24.42
C ASN A 153 -32.95 7.52 22.91
N GLU A 154 -31.79 8.04 22.52
CA GLU A 154 -31.08 7.59 21.33
C GLU A 154 -29.86 6.87 21.89
N PRO A 155 -29.33 5.80 21.24
CA PRO A 155 -28.03 5.30 21.64
C PRO A 155 -27.05 6.46 21.56
N GLU A 156 -26.71 7.04 22.73
CA GLU A 156 -25.61 7.98 22.83
C GLU A 156 -24.43 7.23 22.23
N SER A 157 -23.88 7.79 21.15
CA SER A 157 -22.53 7.47 20.71
C SER A 157 -21.68 7.49 21.96
N VAL A 158 -21.27 6.32 22.43
CA VAL A 158 -20.49 6.13 23.64
C VAL A 158 -19.24 6.98 23.56
N ASP A 159 -19.22 8.11 24.28
CA ASP A 159 -17.99 8.81 24.58
C ASP A 159 -17.26 8.00 25.64
N ALA A 160 -16.41 7.09 25.16
CA ALA A 160 -15.52 6.26 25.96
C ALA A 160 -14.44 7.13 26.63
N LYS A 161 -14.81 7.89 27.66
CA LYS A 161 -13.86 8.55 28.54
C LYS A 161 -14.00 7.98 29.95
N GLY A 162 -13.43 6.80 30.15
CA GLY A 162 -13.36 6.16 31.47
C GLY A 162 -12.82 4.74 31.51
N ALA A 163 -12.81 4.01 30.40
CA ALA A 163 -12.04 2.78 30.24
C ALA A 163 -11.03 3.00 29.09
N PRO A 164 -9.75 2.60 29.22
CA PRO A 164 -8.86 2.60 28.08
C PRO A 164 -9.53 1.74 27.00
N ALA A 165 -9.81 2.32 25.84
CA ALA A 165 -10.03 1.49 24.66
C ALA A 165 -8.82 0.54 24.58
N PRO A 166 -9.01 -0.78 24.35
CA PRO A 166 -7.87 -1.64 24.14
C PRO A 166 -7.01 -0.98 23.06
N PRO A 167 -5.69 -0.81 23.30
CA PRO A 167 -4.83 -0.14 22.33
C PRO A 167 -5.07 -0.77 20.96
N PRO A 168 -5.15 0.04 19.89
CA PRO A 168 -5.45 -0.48 18.57
C PRO A 168 -4.50 -1.65 18.27
N PRO A 169 -5.01 -2.77 17.75
CA PRO A 169 -4.20 -3.96 17.52
C PRO A 169 -3.03 -3.58 16.61
N VAL A 170 -1.84 -4.09 16.94
CA VAL A 170 -0.65 -3.78 16.15
C VAL A 170 -0.86 -4.25 14.71
N SER A 171 -0.79 -3.31 13.77
CA SER A 171 -0.79 -3.59 12.33
C SER A 171 0.54 -3.20 11.73
N VAL A 172 0.98 -3.97 10.74
CA VAL A 172 2.30 -3.81 10.11
C VAL A 172 2.15 -3.87 8.59
N SER A 173 2.84 -2.98 7.88
CA SER A 173 3.07 -3.11 6.44
C SER A 173 4.55 -2.94 6.14
N ILE A 174 5.06 -3.69 5.16
CA ILE A 174 6.48 -3.69 4.79
C ILE A 174 6.58 -3.29 3.32
N GLY A 175 7.43 -2.31 3.02
CA GLY A 175 7.70 -1.87 1.66
C GLY A 175 8.43 -2.91 0.79
N ASN A 176 8.57 -2.59 -0.49
CA ASN A 176 9.35 -3.39 -1.44
C ASN A 176 10.85 -3.29 -1.11
N VAL A 177 11.61 -4.33 -1.46
CA VAL A 177 13.08 -4.33 -1.32
C VAL A 177 13.68 -4.12 -2.70
N ILE A 178 13.40 -2.98 -3.33
CA ILE A 178 13.90 -2.65 -4.67
C ILE A 178 15.07 -1.72 -4.52
N ARG A 179 16.29 -2.21 -4.80
CA ARG A 179 17.44 -1.33 -4.97
C ARG A 179 17.15 -0.32 -6.08
N GLY A 180 17.25 0.97 -5.74
CA GLY A 180 17.21 2.02 -6.74
C GLY A 180 18.35 1.82 -7.74
N ASN A 181 18.01 1.87 -9.02
CA ASN A 181 18.94 2.14 -10.12
C ASN A 181 18.57 3.55 -10.62
N PRO A 182 19.47 4.39 -11.14
CA PRO A 182 19.11 5.72 -11.67
C PRO A 182 17.87 5.80 -12.58
N TYR A 183 17.39 4.68 -13.14
CA TYR A 183 16.17 4.61 -13.97
C TYR A 183 14.97 3.91 -13.33
N VAL A 184 15.12 3.34 -12.12
CA VAL A 184 14.02 2.76 -11.34
C VAL A 184 14.10 3.32 -9.93
N GLU A 185 13.13 4.18 -9.60
CA GLU A 185 13.06 4.80 -8.28
C GLU A 185 12.93 3.76 -7.17
N LYS A 186 13.33 4.15 -5.95
CA LYS A 186 13.13 3.32 -4.76
C LYS A 186 11.64 2.99 -4.63
N ASN A 187 11.31 1.74 -4.30
CA ASN A 187 9.92 1.26 -4.15
C ASN A 187 9.05 1.39 -5.41
N ALA A 188 9.64 1.58 -6.59
CA ALA A 188 8.88 1.59 -7.84
C ALA A 188 8.07 0.30 -7.99
N SER A 189 6.92 0.37 -8.66
CA SER A 189 6.13 -0.84 -8.91
C SER A 189 6.89 -1.84 -9.77
N VAL A 190 6.51 -3.12 -9.71
CA VAL A 190 7.07 -4.21 -10.55
C VAL A 190 6.99 -3.87 -12.05
N ALA A 191 6.05 -3.01 -12.47
CA ALA A 191 5.92 -2.54 -13.85
C ALA A 191 7.11 -1.68 -14.33
N ALA A 192 7.96 -1.18 -13.43
CA ALA A 192 9.20 -0.49 -13.76
C ALA A 192 10.32 -1.43 -14.26
N GLY A 193 10.05 -2.74 -14.35
CA GLY A 193 10.86 -3.72 -15.08
C GLY A 193 12.00 -4.35 -14.27
N MET A 194 12.29 -3.86 -13.07
CA MET A 194 13.39 -4.37 -12.25
C MET A 194 12.86 -5.16 -11.03
N PRO A 195 13.21 -6.45 -10.87
CA PRO A 195 12.79 -7.25 -9.72
C PRO A 195 13.39 -6.74 -8.40
N ASP A 196 12.61 -6.86 -7.32
CA ASP A 196 13.04 -6.62 -5.93
C ASP A 196 14.34 -7.34 -5.62
N SER A 197 15.36 -6.57 -5.26
CA SER A 197 16.70 -7.07 -5.05
C SER A 197 17.57 -6.12 -4.23
N VAL A 198 18.56 -6.69 -3.55
CA VAL A 198 19.63 -5.99 -2.82
C VAL A 198 21.00 -6.52 -3.29
N PRO A 199 22.04 -5.67 -3.43
CA PRO A 199 23.36 -6.14 -3.79
C PRO A 199 24.00 -6.98 -2.68
N LEU A 200 24.82 -7.97 -3.06
CA LEU A 200 25.58 -8.76 -2.10
C LEU A 200 26.50 -7.86 -1.27
N ASN A 201 26.51 -8.05 0.05
CA ASN A 201 27.31 -7.28 1.02
C ASN A 201 27.02 -5.78 1.07
N LYS A 202 25.95 -5.31 0.41
CA LYS A 202 25.47 -3.94 0.50
C LYS A 202 24.17 -3.88 1.30
N THR A 203 23.89 -2.68 1.80
CA THR A 203 22.72 -2.38 2.60
C THR A 203 21.70 -1.60 1.78
N TYR A 204 20.43 -1.79 2.10
CA TYR A 204 19.33 -1.06 1.51
C TYR A 204 18.26 -0.72 2.55
N GLU A 205 17.63 0.43 2.39
CA GLU A 205 16.63 0.94 3.32
C GLU A 205 15.23 0.52 2.89
N VAL A 206 14.44 0.01 3.83
CA VAL A 206 13.05 -0.38 3.62
C VAL A 206 12.21 0.23 4.73
N GLU A 207 11.12 0.90 4.38
CA GLU A 207 10.19 1.40 5.38
C GLU A 207 9.28 0.27 5.86
N VAL A 208 9.18 0.14 7.18
CA VAL A 208 8.19 -0.72 7.85
C VAL A 208 7.25 0.19 8.61
N THR A 209 5.99 0.24 8.19
CA THR A 209 4.94 1.02 8.85
C THR A 209 4.33 0.20 9.97
N VAL A 210 4.23 0.79 11.16
CA VAL A 210 3.60 0.16 12.33
C VAL A 210 2.54 1.09 12.89
N THR A 211 1.34 0.57 13.12
CA THR A 211 0.29 1.28 13.88
C THR A 211 -0.11 0.46 15.10
N GLY A 212 -0.62 1.12 16.13
CA GLY A 212 -0.88 0.50 17.43
C GLY A 212 0.33 0.52 18.35
N THR A 213 0.19 -0.04 19.56
CA THR A 213 1.26 -0.10 20.54
C THR A 213 1.73 -1.54 20.72
N GLY A 214 3.02 -1.79 20.50
CA GLY A 214 3.63 -3.09 20.74
C GLY A 214 4.98 -3.23 20.05
N SER A 215 5.66 -4.34 20.35
CA SER A 215 6.93 -4.69 19.72
C SER A 215 6.68 -5.55 18.49
N VAL A 216 7.31 -5.19 17.38
CA VAL A 216 7.31 -5.94 16.12
C VAL A 216 8.70 -6.53 15.93
N ASP A 217 8.78 -7.85 15.91
CA ASP A 217 10.01 -8.58 15.60
C ASP A 217 10.09 -8.81 14.09
N LEU A 218 11.24 -8.44 13.51
CA LEU A 218 11.54 -8.55 12.10
C LEU A 218 12.59 -9.64 11.88
N SER A 219 12.37 -10.48 10.89
CA SER A 219 13.32 -11.51 10.48
C SER A 219 13.32 -11.71 8.97
N ILE A 220 14.42 -12.24 8.44
CA ILE A 220 14.46 -12.73 7.06
C ILE A 220 14.04 -14.19 7.05
N ILE A 221 13.05 -14.52 6.22
CA ILE A 221 12.57 -15.89 6.04
C ILE A 221 12.94 -16.42 4.65
N ASN A 222 12.85 -17.75 4.51
CA ASN A 222 13.20 -18.52 3.31
C ASN A 222 14.68 -18.50 2.92
N SER A 223 15.56 -18.06 3.81
CA SER A 223 17.01 -18.17 3.61
C SER A 223 17.44 -19.63 3.52
N ASN A 224 18.18 -19.97 2.48
CA ASN A 224 18.82 -21.27 2.29
C ASN A 224 19.93 -21.16 1.23
N ALA A 225 20.59 -22.28 0.92
CA ALA A 225 21.69 -22.32 -0.03
C ALA A 225 21.33 -21.79 -1.44
N ASP A 226 20.09 -21.94 -1.87
CA ASP A 226 19.66 -21.50 -3.21
C ASP A 226 19.06 -20.11 -3.23
N ASN A 227 18.21 -19.79 -2.26
CA ASN A 227 17.53 -18.50 -2.19
C ASN A 227 18.47 -17.36 -1.77
N GLY A 228 19.66 -17.70 -1.26
CA GLY A 228 20.59 -16.75 -0.66
C GLY A 228 20.22 -16.41 0.78
N ASN A 229 20.78 -15.33 1.29
CA ASN A 229 20.54 -14.88 2.66
C ASN A 229 20.68 -13.36 2.79
N ALA A 230 19.94 -12.79 3.74
CA ALA A 230 20.03 -11.39 4.10
C ALA A 230 19.83 -11.20 5.62
N SER A 231 20.13 -10.01 6.14
CA SER A 231 19.82 -9.60 7.50
C SER A 231 18.97 -8.34 7.52
N VAL A 232 18.15 -8.17 8.55
CA VAL A 232 17.36 -6.95 8.82
C VAL A 232 17.83 -6.29 10.12
N THR A 233 17.96 -4.97 10.14
CA THR A 233 18.37 -4.21 11.34
C THR A 233 17.69 -2.83 11.38
N PRO A 234 17.11 -2.41 12.50
CA PRO A 234 16.91 -3.20 13.73
C PRO A 234 15.99 -4.40 13.50
N SER A 235 16.19 -5.48 14.26
CA SER A 235 15.35 -6.68 14.22
C SER A 235 14.09 -6.56 15.07
N THR A 236 13.94 -5.46 15.82
CA THR A 236 12.77 -5.19 16.65
C THR A 236 12.46 -3.71 16.60
N ILE A 237 11.20 -3.36 16.34
CA ILE A 237 10.72 -1.97 16.22
C ILE A 237 9.40 -1.79 16.97
N THR A 238 9.07 -0.56 17.38
CA THR A 238 7.82 -0.23 18.11
C THR A 238 6.98 0.84 17.42
N ALA A 239 7.48 1.44 16.34
CA ALA A 239 6.83 2.46 15.54
C ALA A 239 7.31 2.33 14.09
N THR A 240 6.69 3.08 13.17
CA THR A 240 7.16 3.18 11.78
C THR A 240 8.65 3.49 11.75
N THR A 241 9.41 2.64 11.10
CA THR A 241 10.88 2.67 11.13
C THR A 241 11.43 2.31 9.76
N THR A 242 12.44 3.06 9.32
CA THR A 242 13.29 2.66 8.19
C THR A 242 14.29 1.63 8.67
N VAL A 243 14.18 0.40 8.17
CA VAL A 243 15.08 -0.71 8.50
C VAL A 243 16.10 -0.92 7.39
N ILE A 244 17.24 -1.49 7.77
CA ILE A 244 18.36 -1.79 6.89
C ILE A 244 18.33 -3.27 6.56
N ILE A 245 18.26 -3.58 5.26
CA ILE A 245 18.41 -4.93 4.71
C ILE A 245 19.81 -5.07 4.13
N LYS A 246 20.58 -6.07 4.59
CA LYS A 246 21.91 -6.38 4.04
C LYS A 246 21.90 -7.74 3.36
N GLY A 247 22.26 -7.81 2.09
CA GLY A 247 22.48 -9.10 1.43
C GLY A 247 23.75 -9.76 1.97
N THR A 248 23.68 -11.01 2.43
CA THR A 248 24.82 -11.73 3.04
C THR A 248 25.23 -12.98 2.27
N ALA A 249 24.34 -13.57 1.48
CA ALA A 249 24.65 -14.64 0.54
C ALA A 249 23.86 -14.46 -0.76
N LYS A 250 24.54 -14.64 -1.90
CA LYS A 250 23.96 -14.47 -3.24
C LYS A 250 22.93 -15.55 -3.54
N THR A 251 21.86 -15.17 -4.23
CA THR A 251 20.83 -16.08 -4.71
C THR A 251 21.31 -16.83 -5.96
N ASN A 252 21.05 -18.13 -6.03
CA ASN A 252 21.37 -18.97 -7.18
C ASN A 252 20.45 -18.65 -8.38
N PRO A 253 20.90 -18.89 -9.62
CA PRO A 253 20.07 -18.76 -10.81
C PRO A 253 18.71 -19.47 -10.71
N GLY A 254 17.62 -18.77 -11.04
CA GLY A 254 16.25 -19.34 -10.99
C GLY A 254 15.56 -19.33 -9.62
N HIS A 255 16.23 -18.80 -8.58
CA HIS A 255 15.69 -18.70 -7.22
C HIS A 255 15.31 -17.28 -6.78
N GLY A 256 15.16 -16.37 -7.76
CA GLY A 256 14.77 -14.98 -7.52
C GLY A 256 13.41 -14.82 -6.84
N GLY A 257 13.23 -13.72 -6.11
CA GLY A 257 12.00 -13.32 -5.43
C GLY A 257 11.58 -14.17 -4.23
N ARG A 258 12.47 -14.99 -3.64
CA ARG A 258 12.09 -15.96 -2.59
C ARG A 258 12.34 -15.49 -1.16
N LEU A 259 13.30 -14.59 -0.95
CA LEU A 259 13.55 -14.02 0.39
C LEU A 259 12.43 -13.05 0.75
N LYS A 260 12.03 -13.01 2.02
CA LYS A 260 11.04 -12.06 2.52
C LYS A 260 11.42 -11.54 3.90
N ILE A 261 10.96 -10.35 4.22
CA ILE A 261 10.95 -9.82 5.58
C ILE A 261 9.64 -10.30 6.20
N GLU A 262 9.71 -10.96 7.36
CA GLU A 262 8.56 -11.35 8.16
C GLU A 262 8.49 -10.47 9.41
N ALA A 263 7.32 -9.90 9.66
CA ALA A 263 7.02 -9.15 10.87
C ALA A 263 6.10 -9.96 11.79
N LYS A 264 6.52 -10.16 13.03
CA LYS A 264 5.77 -10.87 14.07
C LYS A 264 5.45 -9.94 15.24
N VAL A 265 4.29 -10.13 15.83
CA VAL A 265 3.89 -9.50 17.11
C VAL A 265 3.49 -10.61 18.05
N ALA A 266 4.19 -10.71 19.19
CA ALA A 266 4.01 -11.80 20.15
C ALA A 266 4.06 -13.21 19.48
N GLY A 267 5.00 -13.41 18.55
CA GLY A 267 5.18 -14.66 17.81
C GLY A 267 4.22 -14.89 16.64
N VAL A 268 3.17 -14.08 16.50
CA VAL A 268 2.18 -14.20 15.42
C VAL A 268 2.58 -13.33 14.22
N VAL A 269 2.65 -13.92 13.03
CA VAL A 269 2.95 -13.19 11.79
C VAL A 269 1.85 -12.17 11.51
N LYS A 270 2.24 -10.91 11.34
CA LYS A 270 1.34 -9.80 11.00
C LYS A 270 1.49 -9.35 9.55
N ALA A 271 2.70 -9.43 9.00
CA ALA A 271 2.98 -9.04 7.63
C ALA A 271 4.19 -9.79 7.08
N THR A 272 4.22 -9.93 5.75
CA THR A 272 5.41 -10.33 4.99
C THR A 272 5.63 -9.35 3.86
N SER A 273 6.88 -8.96 3.60
CA SER A 273 7.20 -8.17 2.41
C SER A 273 6.91 -8.93 1.12
N PRO A 274 6.82 -8.22 -0.01
CA PRO A 274 7.09 -8.80 -1.33
C PRO A 274 8.43 -9.55 -1.33
N GLY A 275 8.53 -10.54 -2.23
CA GLY A 275 9.70 -11.39 -2.34
C GLY A 275 10.86 -10.67 -3.01
N PHE A 276 12.08 -10.82 -2.50
CA PHE A 276 13.28 -10.16 -3.02
C PHE A 276 14.45 -11.13 -3.23
N THR A 277 15.54 -10.63 -3.81
CA THR A 277 16.74 -11.39 -4.20
C THR A 277 18.03 -10.73 -3.74
N VAL A 278 19.07 -11.52 -3.46
CA VAL A 278 20.43 -10.99 -3.32
C VAL A 278 21.20 -11.25 -4.61
N CYS A 279 21.49 -10.22 -5.39
CA CYS A 279 22.20 -10.35 -6.67
C CYS A 279 23.04 -9.10 -6.97
N CYS A 280 24.04 -9.22 -7.84
CA CYS A 280 24.92 -8.10 -8.20
C CYS A 280 24.73 -7.73 -9.66
N HIS A 281 24.62 -6.45 -9.96
CA HIS A 281 24.28 -5.94 -11.29
C HIS A 281 25.38 -5.02 -11.83
N PRO A 282 25.55 -4.96 -13.16
CA PRO A 282 26.58 -4.13 -13.76
C PRO A 282 26.16 -2.65 -13.69
N VAL A 283 27.14 -1.78 -13.45
CA VAL A 283 27.00 -0.32 -13.40
C VAL A 283 28.23 0.32 -14.02
N ASN A 284 28.10 1.57 -14.49
CA ASN A 284 29.23 2.40 -14.93
C ASN A 284 30.05 1.74 -16.04
N TYR A 285 29.52 1.73 -17.27
CA TYR A 285 30.28 1.25 -18.43
C TYR A 285 31.41 2.22 -18.75
N THR A 286 32.54 1.67 -19.18
CA THR A 286 33.73 2.41 -19.57
C THR A 286 34.31 1.82 -20.85
N ASP A 287 34.75 2.67 -21.76
CA ASP A 287 35.56 2.23 -22.90
C ASP A 287 36.90 2.94 -22.87
N THR A 288 37.96 2.15 -22.91
CA THR A 288 39.34 2.65 -22.98
C THR A 288 39.97 2.29 -24.31
N TYR A 289 40.90 3.11 -24.77
CA TYR A 289 41.59 2.84 -26.03
C TYR A 289 42.41 1.54 -25.92
N ALA A 290 42.21 0.61 -26.86
CA ALA A 290 42.93 -0.67 -26.90
C ALA A 290 43.81 -0.84 -28.15
N GLY A 291 43.49 -0.16 -29.25
CA GLY A 291 44.30 -0.22 -30.46
C GLY A 291 43.62 0.41 -31.67
N GLU A 292 44.29 0.31 -32.81
CA GLU A 292 43.81 0.84 -34.09
C GLU A 292 43.25 -0.23 -34.99
N VAL A 293 42.27 0.15 -35.81
CA VAL A 293 41.97 -0.58 -37.05
C VAL A 293 42.54 0.24 -38.19
N TYR A 294 43.74 -0.14 -38.66
CA TYR A 294 44.39 0.52 -39.79
C TYR A 294 44.86 -0.52 -40.80
N THR A 295 43.93 -0.97 -41.64
CA THR A 295 44.20 -1.98 -42.68
C THR A 295 43.94 -1.39 -44.06
N SER A 296 44.29 -2.13 -45.13
CA SER A 296 43.94 -1.75 -46.50
C SER A 296 42.43 -1.73 -46.77
N ALA A 297 41.63 -2.42 -45.96
CA ALA A 297 40.18 -2.53 -46.15
C ALA A 297 39.36 -1.68 -45.17
N ARG A 298 39.85 -1.47 -43.95
CA ARG A 298 39.09 -0.84 -42.86
C ARG A 298 39.91 0.18 -42.06
N LEU A 299 39.19 1.17 -41.54
CA LEU A 299 39.70 2.24 -40.68
C LEU A 299 38.84 2.36 -39.42
N GLY A 300 39.44 2.56 -38.25
CA GLY A 300 38.68 2.54 -37.00
C GLY A 300 39.52 2.48 -35.75
N VAL A 301 38.86 2.19 -34.63
CA VAL A 301 39.48 2.02 -33.31
C VAL A 301 39.00 0.73 -32.66
N ILE A 302 39.85 0.13 -31.84
CA ILE A 302 39.51 -0.96 -30.93
C ILE A 302 39.45 -0.37 -29.53
N VAL A 303 38.37 -0.66 -28.80
CA VAL A 303 38.20 -0.28 -27.41
C VAL A 303 38.22 -1.52 -26.52
N GLN A 304 38.73 -1.34 -25.30
CA GLN A 304 38.62 -2.31 -24.23
C GLN A 304 37.41 -1.92 -23.39
N ASP A 305 36.43 -2.82 -23.38
CA ASP A 305 35.22 -2.65 -22.61
C ASP A 305 35.54 -2.84 -21.12
N GLY A 306 34.83 -2.09 -20.27
CA GLY A 306 34.95 -2.14 -18.83
C GLY A 306 33.62 -1.78 -18.15
N TRP A 307 33.36 -2.36 -16.99
CA TRP A 307 32.24 -1.97 -16.13
C TRP A 307 32.48 -2.41 -14.70
N SER A 308 31.69 -1.87 -13.77
CA SER A 308 31.75 -2.20 -12.36
C SER A 308 30.53 -3.02 -11.93
N SER A 309 30.65 -3.73 -10.82
CA SER A 309 29.51 -4.33 -10.11
C SER A 309 28.98 -3.34 -9.07
N ASP A 310 27.66 -3.30 -8.86
CA ASP A 310 27.02 -2.49 -7.81
C ASP A 310 27.44 -2.89 -6.38
N ASN A 311 28.02 -4.08 -6.20
CA ASN A 311 28.67 -4.47 -4.95
C ASN A 311 30.17 -4.14 -4.87
N GLY A 312 30.79 -3.73 -5.97
CA GLY A 312 32.22 -3.41 -6.08
C GLY A 312 33.13 -4.62 -6.40
N VAL A 313 32.58 -5.81 -6.62
CA VAL A 313 33.34 -7.03 -6.94
C VAL A 313 32.93 -7.54 -8.33
N PHE A 314 33.83 -7.39 -9.31
CA PHE A 314 33.53 -7.73 -10.71
C PHE A 314 33.17 -9.21 -10.91
N ALA A 315 33.87 -10.14 -10.25
CA ALA A 315 33.61 -11.57 -10.35
C ALA A 315 32.19 -11.98 -9.88
N ASP A 316 31.51 -11.13 -9.11
CA ASP A 316 30.13 -11.39 -8.69
C ASP A 316 29.10 -11.17 -9.81
N LEU A 317 29.52 -10.68 -10.97
CA LEU A 317 28.71 -10.55 -12.18
C LEU A 317 28.59 -11.84 -13.00
N LYS A 318 29.12 -12.98 -12.54
CA LYS A 318 29.10 -14.26 -13.28
C LYS A 318 27.73 -14.80 -13.72
N GLU A 319 26.66 -14.27 -13.12
CA GLU A 319 25.27 -14.63 -13.45
C GLU A 319 24.55 -13.56 -14.28
N ILE A 320 25.32 -12.58 -14.77
CA ILE A 320 24.87 -11.49 -15.62
C ILE A 320 25.26 -11.81 -17.06
N GLU A 321 24.40 -11.39 -17.99
CA GLU A 321 24.73 -11.34 -19.41
C GLU A 321 24.47 -9.93 -19.93
N ILE A 322 25.35 -9.39 -20.74
CA ILE A 322 25.29 -8.02 -21.28
C ILE A 322 25.17 -8.08 -22.80
N LYS A 323 24.37 -7.20 -23.38
CA LYS A 323 24.18 -7.06 -24.82
C LYS A 323 24.25 -5.59 -25.21
N GLU A 324 24.95 -5.32 -26.30
CA GLU A 324 24.97 -4.01 -26.94
C GLU A 324 23.68 -3.73 -27.72
N VAL A 325 23.17 -2.51 -27.62
CA VAL A 325 22.11 -1.94 -28.45
C VAL A 325 22.66 -0.71 -29.16
N VAL A 326 22.52 -0.69 -30.48
CA VAL A 326 23.06 0.37 -31.34
C VAL A 326 21.93 0.98 -32.13
N ASP A 327 21.99 2.30 -32.27
CA ASP A 327 21.16 3.04 -33.19
C ASP A 327 21.99 3.90 -34.12
N TYR A 328 21.60 3.87 -35.38
CA TYR A 328 22.22 4.61 -36.46
C TYR A 328 21.34 5.81 -36.89
N VAL A 329 20.68 6.48 -35.94
CA VAL A 329 19.88 7.70 -36.17
C VAL A 329 20.66 9.02 -36.18
N GLY A 330 21.97 8.99 -35.89
CA GLY A 330 22.82 10.18 -35.87
C GLY A 330 23.12 10.75 -37.25
N LYS A 331 23.87 11.87 -37.30
CA LYS A 331 24.26 12.53 -38.55
C LYS A 331 24.97 11.54 -39.48
N ASN A 332 24.70 11.61 -40.78
CA ASN A 332 25.36 10.80 -41.80
C ASN A 332 25.54 11.60 -43.09
N ASP A 333 26.66 12.32 -43.18
CA ASP A 333 27.03 13.08 -44.39
C ASP A 333 27.30 12.12 -45.55
N SER A 334 26.55 12.28 -46.64
CA SER A 334 26.71 11.48 -47.85
C SER A 334 26.74 12.39 -49.08
N PRO A 335 27.90 12.61 -49.72
CA PRO A 335 29.26 12.15 -49.35
C PRO A 335 29.79 12.78 -48.04
N PRO A 336 30.92 12.30 -47.46
CA PRO A 336 31.85 11.28 -47.96
C PRO A 336 31.47 9.84 -47.63
N PHE A 337 30.50 9.62 -46.75
CA PHE A 337 30.05 8.27 -46.42
C PHE A 337 28.97 7.82 -47.40
N GLN A 338 28.81 6.51 -47.55
CA GLN A 338 27.66 5.96 -48.26
C GLN A 338 26.35 6.30 -47.51
N PRO A 339 25.21 6.42 -48.22
CA PRO A 339 23.91 6.47 -47.58
C PRO A 339 23.75 5.26 -46.66
N ARG A 340 23.27 5.53 -45.46
CA ARG A 340 23.12 4.51 -44.42
C ARG A 340 21.94 3.60 -44.76
N GLY A 341 22.20 2.31 -44.88
CA GLY A 341 21.18 1.28 -45.10
C GLY A 341 21.61 -0.04 -44.45
N GLY A 342 20.73 -0.60 -43.61
CA GLY A 342 20.96 -1.88 -42.93
C GLY A 342 20.69 -1.81 -41.43
N SER A 343 20.43 -2.98 -40.84
CA SER A 343 20.30 -3.15 -39.39
C SER A 343 21.66 -3.14 -38.70
N ALA A 344 21.70 -2.71 -37.44
CA ALA A 344 22.90 -2.84 -36.64
C ALA A 344 23.28 -4.32 -36.43
N SER A 345 24.56 -4.63 -36.60
CA SER A 345 25.11 -5.96 -36.32
C SER A 345 25.67 -5.97 -34.91
N ASN A 346 24.81 -6.30 -33.95
CA ASN A 346 25.21 -6.35 -32.54
C ASN A 346 25.54 -7.79 -32.14
N SER A 347 26.43 -7.94 -31.17
CA SER A 347 26.63 -9.22 -30.51
C SER A 347 25.34 -9.69 -29.81
N GLY A 348 25.27 -10.99 -29.57
CA GLY A 348 24.28 -11.55 -28.65
C GLY A 348 24.56 -11.14 -27.21
N TYR A 349 23.90 -11.82 -26.28
CA TYR A 349 24.22 -11.72 -24.86
C TYR A 349 25.56 -12.39 -24.56
N LEU A 350 26.48 -11.65 -23.94
CA LEU A 350 27.82 -12.11 -23.53
C LEU A 350 27.95 -12.12 -22.00
N PRO A 351 28.84 -12.94 -21.42
CA PRO A 351 29.03 -13.00 -19.96
C PRO A 351 29.41 -11.66 -19.34
N GLY A 352 28.75 -11.27 -18.24
CA GLY A 352 28.97 -10.00 -17.55
C GLY A 352 30.18 -9.97 -16.62
N ASP A 353 30.86 -11.09 -16.42
CA ASP A 353 32.12 -11.23 -15.66
C ASP A 353 33.35 -11.41 -16.55
N GLN A 354 33.21 -11.14 -17.86
CA GLN A 354 34.31 -11.17 -18.81
C GLN A 354 34.31 -9.88 -19.60
N LEU A 355 35.45 -9.18 -19.58
CA LEU A 355 35.63 -8.00 -20.39
C LEU A 355 35.93 -8.40 -21.83
N THR A 356 35.36 -7.67 -22.77
CA THR A 356 35.51 -7.87 -24.20
C THR A 356 36.28 -6.72 -24.84
N GLN A 357 36.69 -6.91 -26.09
CA GLN A 357 37.14 -5.81 -26.94
C GLN A 357 36.10 -5.58 -28.01
N ASP A 358 35.77 -4.32 -28.23
CA ASP A 358 34.84 -3.89 -29.27
C ASP A 358 35.59 -3.15 -30.37
N THR A 359 35.15 -3.35 -31.61
CA THR A 359 35.82 -2.86 -32.82
C THR A 359 34.91 -1.92 -33.59
N HIS A 360 35.26 -0.65 -33.63
CA HIS A 360 34.51 0.39 -34.33
C HIS A 360 35.24 0.81 -35.60
N SER A 361 34.84 0.24 -36.73
CA SER A 361 35.51 0.50 -38.01
C SER A 361 34.56 0.61 -39.18
N ILE A 362 34.98 1.37 -40.18
CA ILE A 362 34.30 1.53 -41.47
C ILE A 362 35.16 1.02 -42.62
N SER A 363 34.52 0.64 -43.72
CA SER A 363 35.20 0.25 -44.96
C SER A 363 35.85 1.46 -45.63
N ARG A 364 37.12 1.34 -46.04
CA ARG A 364 37.80 2.36 -46.87
C ARG A 364 37.10 2.57 -48.20
N ALA A 365 36.64 1.49 -48.83
CA ALA A 365 35.92 1.55 -50.10
C ALA A 365 34.57 2.27 -49.98
N GLY A 366 34.05 2.43 -48.75
CA GLY A 366 32.83 3.19 -48.48
C GLY A 366 33.05 4.70 -48.32
N ILE A 367 34.28 5.19 -48.41
CA ILE A 367 34.62 6.61 -48.26
C ILE A 367 34.87 7.22 -49.64
N THR A 368 34.07 8.22 -50.00
CA THR A 368 34.25 9.04 -51.21
C THR A 368 35.06 10.28 -50.86
N LEU A 369 36.20 10.47 -51.53
CA LEU A 369 37.08 11.62 -51.28
C LEU A 369 36.58 12.89 -51.96
N GLY A 370 37.03 14.04 -51.46
CA GLY A 370 36.73 15.35 -52.02
C GLY A 370 35.83 16.23 -51.16
N GLN A 371 35.16 15.68 -50.13
CA GLN A 371 34.38 16.44 -49.16
C GLN A 371 34.58 15.93 -47.74
N PRO A 372 34.65 16.82 -46.73
CA PRO A 372 34.66 16.40 -45.33
C PRO A 372 33.25 16.00 -44.90
N GLY A 373 33.15 15.20 -43.84
CA GLY A 373 31.85 14.88 -43.26
C GLY A 373 31.98 13.93 -42.08
N ILE A 374 30.85 13.70 -41.41
CA ILE A 374 30.76 12.78 -40.27
C ILE A 374 29.64 11.76 -40.42
N THR A 375 29.83 10.60 -39.80
CA THR A 375 28.77 9.61 -39.57
C THR A 375 28.76 9.18 -38.11
N GLU A 376 27.58 9.20 -37.48
CA GLU A 376 27.41 9.06 -36.03
C GLU A 376 26.50 7.88 -35.67
N ALA A 377 26.80 7.14 -34.61
CA ALA A 377 25.92 6.11 -34.07
C ALA A 377 25.83 6.23 -32.55
N ASN A 378 24.65 6.00 -32.01
CA ASN A 378 24.43 5.91 -30.57
C ASN A 378 24.54 4.44 -30.15
N GLN A 379 25.03 4.22 -28.94
CA GLN A 379 25.20 2.89 -28.36
C GLN A 379 24.86 2.91 -26.88
N LEU A 380 24.20 1.86 -26.40
CA LEU A 380 24.04 1.56 -24.97
C LEU A 380 24.12 0.06 -24.73
N CYS A 381 24.17 -0.35 -23.46
CA CYS A 381 24.12 -1.75 -23.08
C CYS A 381 22.85 -2.06 -22.28
N ILE A 382 22.31 -3.25 -22.50
CA ILE A 382 21.26 -3.87 -21.67
C ILE A 382 21.81 -5.17 -21.07
N TYR A 383 21.21 -5.65 -19.98
CA TYR A 383 21.65 -6.86 -19.32
C TYR A 383 20.49 -7.75 -18.87
N LYS A 384 20.83 -9.02 -18.60
CA LYS A 384 19.99 -9.99 -17.90
C LYS A 384 20.65 -10.40 -16.59
N CYS A 385 19.86 -10.76 -15.60
CA CYS A 385 20.35 -11.35 -14.36
C CYS A 385 19.64 -12.67 -14.11
N LYS A 386 20.40 -13.77 -14.11
CA LYS A 386 19.87 -15.12 -13.88
C LYS A 386 19.41 -15.32 -12.43
N CYS A 387 19.97 -14.54 -11.48
CA CYS A 387 19.60 -14.60 -10.06
C CYS A 387 18.20 -14.05 -9.79
N CYS A 388 17.92 -12.80 -10.20
CA CYS A 388 16.64 -12.14 -9.91
C CYS A 388 15.62 -12.23 -11.06
N GLY A 389 16.03 -12.71 -12.23
CA GLY A 389 15.17 -12.79 -13.41
C GLY A 389 15.05 -11.48 -14.20
N ALA A 390 15.87 -10.47 -13.90
CA ALA A 390 15.92 -9.25 -14.71
C ALA A 390 16.24 -9.61 -16.17
N ASN A 391 15.49 -9.03 -17.11
CA ASN A 391 15.61 -9.32 -18.54
C ASN A 391 15.53 -8.03 -19.36
N ASP A 392 16.52 -7.81 -20.23
CA ASP A 392 16.63 -6.63 -21.10
C ASP A 392 16.59 -5.30 -20.31
N ILE A 393 17.28 -5.24 -19.17
CA ILE A 393 17.33 -4.05 -18.32
C ILE A 393 18.49 -3.15 -18.75
N VAL A 394 18.27 -1.83 -18.78
CA VAL A 394 19.32 -0.87 -19.13
C VAL A 394 20.48 -0.95 -18.14
N HIS A 395 21.69 -1.12 -18.66
CA HIS A 395 22.92 -1.02 -17.90
C HIS A 395 23.21 0.46 -17.63
N PRO A 396 23.29 0.89 -16.36
CA PRO A 396 23.48 2.30 -16.06
C PRO A 396 24.80 2.87 -16.52
N ASN A 397 24.72 4.12 -17.01
CA ASN A 397 25.87 4.86 -17.51
C ASN A 397 26.59 4.04 -18.59
N SER A 398 25.85 3.54 -19.57
CA SER A 398 26.38 2.78 -20.71
C SER A 398 26.26 3.51 -22.04
N GLY A 399 25.84 4.77 -22.02
CA GLY A 399 25.57 5.54 -23.24
C GLY A 399 26.83 6.08 -23.90
N PHE A 400 26.96 5.87 -25.21
CA PHE A 400 28.06 6.35 -26.02
C PHE A 400 27.59 6.90 -27.37
N GLN A 401 28.34 7.88 -27.87
CA GLN A 401 28.28 8.31 -29.26
C GLN A 401 29.56 7.88 -29.97
N ARG A 402 29.41 7.19 -31.10
CA ARG A 402 30.48 6.78 -32.00
C ARG A 402 30.47 7.70 -33.21
N ILE A 403 31.60 8.28 -33.57
CA ILE A 403 31.72 9.25 -34.66
C ILE A 403 32.87 8.83 -35.56
N HIS A 404 32.60 8.59 -36.83
CA HIS A 404 33.63 8.56 -37.86
C HIS A 404 33.65 9.91 -38.57
N GLU A 405 34.84 10.48 -38.75
CA GLU A 405 35.05 11.81 -39.32
C GLU A 405 36.06 11.71 -40.46
N VAL A 406 35.69 12.22 -41.63
CA VAL A 406 36.59 12.43 -42.77
C VAL A 406 36.83 13.92 -42.90
N PHE A 407 38.10 14.34 -42.99
CA PHE A 407 38.48 15.74 -43.01
C PHE A 407 39.72 15.97 -43.88
N ASN A 408 39.88 17.19 -44.39
CA ASN A 408 41.06 17.60 -45.13
C ASN A 408 42.07 18.25 -44.16
N SER A 409 43.25 17.66 -44.00
CA SER A 409 44.36 18.24 -43.23
C SER A 409 45.33 19.06 -44.08
N GLY A 410 45.17 19.05 -45.41
CA GLY A 410 45.96 19.79 -46.38
C GLY A 410 45.36 21.15 -46.72
N THR A 411 45.76 21.73 -47.86
CA THR A 411 45.18 22.96 -48.36
C THR A 411 44.03 22.67 -49.33
N ALA A 412 43.29 23.71 -49.75
CA ALA A 412 42.26 23.55 -50.77
C ALA A 412 42.85 23.12 -52.14
N THR A 413 44.07 23.53 -52.45
CA THR A 413 44.76 23.24 -53.72
C THR A 413 45.61 21.97 -53.67
N ALA A 414 45.91 21.47 -52.47
CA ALA A 414 46.64 20.23 -52.22
C ALA A 414 45.98 19.49 -51.04
N PRO A 415 44.79 18.90 -51.26
CA PRO A 415 44.05 18.24 -50.20
C PRO A 415 44.79 17.00 -49.71
N GLN A 416 44.74 16.76 -48.40
CA GLN A 416 45.21 15.56 -47.73
C GLN A 416 44.07 15.03 -46.88
N TRP A 417 43.35 14.03 -47.41
CA TRP A 417 42.19 13.48 -46.72
C TRP A 417 42.61 12.51 -45.63
N LYS A 418 42.02 12.68 -44.45
CA LYS A 418 42.23 11.83 -43.29
C LYS A 418 40.91 11.35 -42.71
N HIS A 419 40.99 10.26 -41.97
CA HIS A 419 39.90 9.68 -41.20
C HIS A 419 40.30 9.56 -39.73
N ARG A 420 39.35 9.78 -38.83
CA ARG A 420 39.48 9.36 -37.42
C ARG A 420 38.15 8.86 -36.88
N THR A 421 38.22 8.06 -35.83
CA THR A 421 37.06 7.54 -35.10
C THR A 421 37.11 8.05 -33.67
N LYS A 422 35.96 8.47 -33.14
CA LYS A 422 35.78 8.89 -31.75
C LYS A 422 34.71 8.01 -31.11
N LYS A 423 34.92 7.61 -29.86
CA LYS A 423 33.88 7.05 -28.99
C LYS A 423 33.87 7.86 -27.69
N ILE A 424 32.78 8.57 -27.47
CA ILE A 424 32.63 9.49 -26.35
C ILE A 424 31.42 9.12 -25.51
N GLY A 425 31.52 9.30 -24.20
CA GLY A 425 30.39 9.17 -23.29
C GLY A 425 29.27 10.15 -23.66
N ALA A 426 28.05 9.65 -23.83
CA ALA A 426 26.88 10.46 -24.13
C ALA A 426 25.62 9.84 -23.53
N ALA A 427 24.73 10.64 -22.96
CA ALA A 427 23.40 10.14 -22.61
C ALA A 427 22.63 9.85 -23.91
N VAL A 428 22.03 8.67 -24.02
CA VAL A 428 21.35 8.21 -25.25
C VAL A 428 20.02 7.55 -24.93
N THR A 429 19.13 7.61 -25.92
CA THR A 429 17.88 6.85 -25.94
C THR A 429 17.83 6.00 -27.20
N ILE A 430 17.65 4.69 -27.05
CA ILE A 430 17.58 3.74 -28.17
C ILE A 430 16.43 2.76 -27.92
N ASN A 431 15.46 2.67 -28.83
CA ASN A 431 14.31 1.77 -28.71
C ASN A 431 13.57 1.84 -27.36
N GLY A 432 13.48 3.04 -26.76
CA GLY A 432 12.86 3.27 -25.45
C GLY A 432 13.76 2.99 -24.25
N PHE A 433 14.95 2.43 -24.45
CA PHE A 433 15.98 2.33 -23.41
C PHE A 433 16.69 3.66 -23.24
N ILE A 434 16.80 4.13 -22.00
CA ILE A 434 17.41 5.43 -21.65
C ILE A 434 18.56 5.19 -20.68
N THR A 435 19.75 5.68 -21.02
CA THR A 435 20.92 5.65 -20.12
C THR A 435 21.63 7.00 -20.11
N GLY A 436 22.30 7.28 -18.99
CA GLY A 436 23.31 8.32 -18.88
C GLY A 436 24.58 7.95 -19.64
N ALA A 437 25.48 8.92 -19.74
CA ALA A 437 26.77 8.77 -20.41
C ALA A 437 27.64 7.73 -19.68
N GLY A 438 28.18 6.78 -20.45
CA GLY A 438 29.31 5.97 -19.99
C GLY A 438 30.61 6.77 -19.99
N ASN A 439 31.66 6.20 -19.43
CA ASN A 439 32.97 6.84 -19.38
C ASN A 439 33.80 6.43 -20.60
N ALA A 440 33.83 7.29 -21.62
CA ALA A 440 34.73 7.14 -22.75
C ALA A 440 35.15 8.50 -23.28
N ASN A 441 36.41 8.58 -23.71
CA ASN A 441 36.94 9.67 -24.51
C ASN A 441 38.04 9.13 -25.43
N VAL A 442 37.66 8.13 -26.24
CA VAL A 442 38.58 7.43 -27.12
C VAL A 442 38.60 8.12 -28.49
N VAL A 443 39.79 8.40 -29.00
CA VAL A 443 40.03 8.94 -30.34
C VAL A 443 41.11 8.11 -31.00
N SER A 444 40.83 7.59 -32.20
CA SER A 444 41.83 6.91 -33.03
C SER A 444 42.92 7.88 -33.48
N LEU A 445 44.05 7.34 -33.91
CA LEU A 445 45.00 8.06 -34.75
C LEU A 445 44.31 8.56 -36.03
N GLU A 446 44.90 9.60 -36.63
CA GLU A 446 44.46 10.11 -37.92
C GLU A 446 45.01 9.22 -39.04
N HIS A 447 44.11 8.50 -39.69
CA HIS A 447 44.44 7.59 -40.78
C HIS A 447 44.46 8.30 -42.12
N SER A 448 45.54 8.12 -42.88
CA SER A 448 45.62 8.68 -44.23
C SER A 448 44.68 7.93 -45.19
N LEU A 449 43.90 8.70 -45.94
CA LEU A 449 43.14 8.24 -47.08
C LEU A 449 43.98 8.45 -48.36
N PRO A 450 43.87 7.54 -49.34
CA PRO A 450 44.68 7.58 -50.57
C PRO A 450 44.43 8.82 -51.43
#